data_AF-A0A1H8KER8-F1
#
_entry.id   AF-A0A1H8KER8-F1
#
_cell.length_a   1.000
_cell.length_b   1.000
_cell.length_c   1.000
_cell.angle_alpha   90.00
_cell.angle_beta   90.00
_cell.angle_gamma   90.00
#
_symmetry.space_group_name_H-M   'P 1'
#
loop_
_entity.id
_entity.type
_entity.pdbx_description
1 polymer ?
#
loop_
_entity_poly.entity_id
_entity_poly.type
_entity_poly.pdbx_seq_one_letter_code
_entity_poly.pdbx_strand_id
1 'polypeptide(L)'
;INPFVKVETENIKVTERNVGKIIENENIIVEAFDDAKSKAMLVNEVLEKHSGKTIVSASGMAGLEDSNNIKTKRIMKNLYISGDGYTDFEEYSGIMAPRVMICAGHQANTVLRIILEKED
;
A
#
# COMPACT_ATOMS: atom_id res chain seq x y z
N ILE A 1 7.90 -15.11 11.32
CA ILE A 1 8.95 -14.46 12.14
C ILE A 1 8.47 -14.27 13.58
N ASN A 2 7.33 -13.61 13.83
CA ASN A 2 6.78 -13.47 15.18
C ASN A 2 5.67 -14.52 15.43
N PRO A 3 5.76 -15.42 16.42
CA PRO A 3 4.71 -16.40 16.72
C PRO A 3 3.52 -15.83 17.49
N PHE A 4 3.61 -14.58 17.99
CA PHE A 4 2.58 -13.95 18.81
C PHE A 4 1.57 -13.12 18.00
N VAL A 5 1.70 -13.07 16.68
CA VAL A 5 0.72 -12.39 15.83
C VAL A 5 -0.39 -13.36 15.43
N LYS A 6 -1.63 -12.86 15.42
CA LYS A 6 -2.74 -13.54 14.76
C LYS A 6 -2.66 -13.23 13.27
N VAL A 7 -2.67 -14.27 12.43
CA VAL A 7 -2.70 -14.14 10.98
C VAL A 7 -3.98 -14.77 10.49
N GLU A 8 -4.80 -13.96 9.81
CA GLU A 8 -5.99 -14.42 9.11
C GLU A 8 -5.70 -14.32 7.60
N THR A 9 -6.05 -15.36 6.86
CA THR A 9 -5.80 -15.44 5.42
C THR A 9 -7.06 -15.85 4.70
N GLU A 10 -7.38 -15.15 3.62
CA GLU A 10 -8.48 -15.51 2.73
C GLU A 10 -7.95 -15.77 1.33
N ASN A 11 -8.26 -16.93 0.76
CA ASN A 11 -7.96 -17.22 -0.64
C ASN A 11 -9.15 -16.83 -1.52
N ILE A 12 -9.29 -15.52 -1.73
CA ILE A 12 -10.38 -14.95 -2.51
C ILE A 12 -9.87 -13.87 -3.46
N LYS A 13 -10.54 -13.72 -4.60
CA LYS A 13 -10.28 -12.59 -5.49
C LYS A 13 -11.00 -11.35 -4.95
N VAL A 14 -10.24 -10.31 -4.66
CA VAL A 14 -10.79 -9.00 -4.27
C VAL A 14 -11.40 -8.32 -5.51
N THR A 15 -12.60 -7.78 -5.35
CA THR A 15 -13.40 -7.13 -6.39
C THR A 15 -14.21 -6.00 -5.76
N GLU A 16 -14.74 -5.10 -6.59
CA GLU A 16 -15.65 -4.01 -6.15
C GLU A 16 -16.86 -4.52 -5.34
N ARG A 17 -17.29 -5.77 -5.54
CA ARG A 17 -18.48 -6.33 -4.88
C ARG A 17 -18.21 -6.85 -3.46
N ASN A 18 -16.97 -7.21 -3.15
CA ASN A 18 -16.61 -7.83 -1.86
C ASN A 18 -15.59 -7.02 -1.05
N VAL A 19 -14.87 -6.08 -1.67
CA VAL A 19 -13.82 -5.30 -1.02
C VAL A 19 -14.29 -4.63 0.28
N GLY A 20 -15.47 -4.00 0.28
CA GLY A 20 -16.00 -3.31 1.45
C GLY A 20 -16.25 -4.24 2.64
N LYS A 21 -16.66 -5.49 2.37
CA LYS A 21 -16.83 -6.53 3.41
C LYS A 21 -15.49 -7.05 3.92
N ILE A 22 -14.52 -7.23 3.02
CA ILE A 22 -13.18 -7.72 3.38
C ILE A 22 -12.48 -6.75 4.33
N ILE A 23 -12.59 -5.44 4.08
CA ILE A 23 -11.92 -4.42 4.87
C ILE A 23 -12.75 -3.88 6.04
N GLU A 24 -13.95 -4.44 6.27
CA GLU A 24 -14.96 -3.89 7.19
C GLU A 24 -14.43 -3.71 8.61
N ASN A 25 -13.63 -4.66 9.10
CA ASN A 25 -13.10 -4.64 10.47
C ASN A 25 -11.66 -4.10 10.56
N GLU A 26 -11.10 -3.65 9.44
CA GLU A 26 -9.72 -3.18 9.40
C GLU A 26 -9.60 -1.67 9.55
N ASN A 27 -8.65 -1.21 10.37
CA ASN A 27 -8.43 0.23 10.59
C ASN A 27 -7.40 0.82 9.62
N ILE A 28 -6.40 0.02 9.24
CA ILE A 28 -5.31 0.41 8.35
C ILE A 28 -5.21 -0.65 7.26
N ILE A 29 -5.30 -0.21 6.01
CA ILE A 29 -5.28 -1.06 4.82
C ILE A 29 -3.96 -0.81 4.10
N VAL A 30 -3.24 -1.88 3.78
CA VAL A 30 -2.07 -1.81 2.90
C VAL A 30 -2.50 -2.31 1.53
N GLU A 31 -2.37 -1.46 0.52
CA GLU A 31 -2.60 -1.83 -0.87
C GLU A 31 -1.30 -2.38 -1.47
N ALA A 32 -1.37 -3.57 -2.04
CA ALA A 32 -0.24 -4.29 -2.64
C ALA A 32 -0.68 -5.09 -3.89
N PHE A 33 -1.54 -4.49 -4.72
CA PHE A 33 -1.93 -5.06 -6.00
C PHE A 33 -0.91 -4.68 -7.09
N ASP A 34 -0.61 -5.62 -7.98
CA ASP A 34 0.32 -5.39 -9.09
C ASP A 34 -0.32 -4.63 -10.26
N ASP A 35 -1.66 -4.54 -10.32
CA ASP A 35 -2.37 -3.86 -11.41
C ASP A 35 -3.04 -2.56 -10.97
N ALA A 36 -2.94 -1.54 -11.83
CA ALA A 36 -3.45 -0.20 -11.57
C ALA A 36 -4.96 -0.15 -11.30
N LYS A 37 -5.74 -1.05 -11.93
CA LYS A 37 -7.20 -1.07 -11.80
C LYS A 37 -7.62 -1.54 -10.41
N SER A 38 -7.07 -2.64 -9.92
CA SER A 38 -7.33 -3.15 -8.57
C SER A 38 -6.87 -2.19 -7.48
N LYS A 39 -5.72 -1.53 -7.70
CA LYS A 39 -5.22 -0.46 -6.83
C LYS A 39 -6.22 0.69 -6.73
N ALA A 40 -6.62 1.26 -7.87
CA ALA A 40 -7.58 2.36 -7.91
C ALA A 40 -8.91 1.98 -7.25
N MET A 41 -9.39 0.76 -7.50
CA MET A 41 -10.60 0.23 -6.88
C MET A 41 -10.53 0.23 -5.34
N LEU A 42 -9.45 -0.30 -4.76
CA LEU A 42 -9.30 -0.36 -3.30
C LEU A 42 -9.12 1.04 -2.69
N VAL A 43 -8.31 1.89 -3.32
CA VAL A 43 -8.09 3.27 -2.86
C VAL A 43 -9.40 4.04 -2.86
N ASN A 44 -10.16 4.01 -3.95
CA ASN A 44 -11.43 4.71 -4.05
C ASN A 44 -12.46 4.16 -3.05
N GLU A 45 -12.55 2.83 -2.90
CA GLU A 45 -13.44 2.22 -1.91
C GLU A 45 -13.16 2.78 -0.51
N VAL A 46 -11.90 2.79 -0.07
CA VAL A 46 -11.51 3.30 1.25
C VAL A 46 -11.83 4.79 1.38
N LEU A 47 -11.41 5.61 0.41
CA LEU A 47 -11.55 7.06 0.51
C LEU A 47 -13.00 7.54 0.42
N GLU A 48 -13.82 6.92 -0.43
CA GLU A 48 -15.20 7.34 -0.67
C GLU A 48 -16.20 6.74 0.32
N LYS A 49 -16.03 5.45 0.67
CA LYS A 49 -17.04 4.72 1.45
C LYS A 49 -16.61 4.38 2.87
N HIS A 50 -15.31 4.42 3.16
CA HIS A 50 -14.75 4.08 4.47
C HIS A 50 -13.78 5.14 4.99
N SER A 51 -14.19 6.41 4.94
CA SER A 51 -13.33 7.57 5.23
C SER A 51 -12.72 7.61 6.64
N GLY A 52 -13.20 6.77 7.57
CA GLY A 52 -12.59 6.58 8.89
C GLY A 52 -11.37 5.64 8.90
N LYS A 53 -11.10 4.93 7.80
CA LYS A 53 -9.97 4.01 7.65
C LYS A 53 -8.81 4.69 6.92
N THR A 54 -7.59 4.27 7.23
CA THR A 54 -6.37 4.75 6.58
C THR A 54 -5.89 3.75 5.54
N ILE A 55 -5.46 4.22 4.38
CA ILE A 55 -4.84 3.38 3.34
C ILE A 55 -3.40 3.80 3.05
N VAL A 56 -2.53 2.79 2.97
CA VAL A 56 -1.12 2.90 2.61
C VAL A 56 -0.90 2.15 1.31
N SER A 57 -0.73 2.89 0.22
CA SER A 57 -0.51 2.37 -1.14
C SER A 57 0.94 2.55 -1.56
N ALA A 58 1.30 1.98 -2.72
CA ALA A 58 2.60 2.17 -3.32
C ALA A 58 2.53 2.58 -4.79
N SER A 59 3.48 3.39 -5.25
CA SER A 59 3.60 3.80 -6.65
C SER A 59 5.04 4.18 -6.99
N GLY A 60 5.58 3.61 -8.06
CA GLY A 60 6.93 3.91 -8.54
C GLY A 60 8.01 3.10 -7.83
N MET A 61 8.35 1.92 -8.37
CA MET A 61 9.40 1.03 -7.85
C MET A 61 10.07 0.16 -8.91
N ALA A 62 9.81 0.42 -10.20
CA ALA A 62 10.37 -0.35 -11.31
C ALA A 62 11.82 0.05 -11.63
N GLY A 63 12.57 -0.81 -12.31
CA GLY A 63 13.94 -0.49 -12.75
C GLY A 63 14.99 -0.47 -11.63
N LEU A 64 16.13 0.14 -11.92
CA LEU A 64 17.37 0.08 -11.12
C LEU A 64 17.81 1.47 -10.62
N GLU A 65 16.90 2.44 -10.58
CA GLU A 65 17.16 3.79 -10.06
C GLU A 65 17.57 3.77 -8.57
N ASP A 66 18.11 4.90 -8.10
CA ASP A 66 18.52 5.06 -6.70
C ASP A 66 17.36 4.70 -5.76
N SER A 67 17.63 3.76 -4.87
CA SER A 67 16.68 3.28 -3.87
C SER A 67 16.25 4.37 -2.89
N ASN A 68 17.08 5.39 -2.67
CA ASN A 68 16.76 6.53 -1.81
C ASN A 68 15.68 7.46 -2.40
N ASN A 69 15.33 7.27 -3.67
CA ASN A 69 14.19 7.97 -4.27
C ASN A 69 12.84 7.41 -3.81
N ILE A 70 12.81 6.18 -3.28
CA ILE A 70 11.60 5.63 -2.65
C ILE A 70 11.35 6.40 -1.36
N LYS A 71 10.22 7.11 -1.31
CA LYS A 71 9.82 7.91 -0.17
C LYS A 71 8.36 7.66 0.15
N THR A 72 7.99 7.82 1.41
CA THR A 72 6.58 7.83 1.82
C THR A 72 6.10 9.27 1.88
N LYS A 73 4.96 9.53 1.26
CA LYS A 73 4.27 10.83 1.33
C LYS A 73 2.84 10.62 1.82
N ARG A 74 2.39 11.49 2.73
CA ARG A 74 0.97 11.64 3.06
C ARG A 74 0.33 12.51 1.98
N ILE A 75 -0.53 11.92 1.16
CA ILE A 75 -1.19 12.61 0.04
C ILE A 75 -2.47 13.29 0.50
N MET A 76 -3.20 12.62 1.40
CA MET A 76 -4.41 13.13 2.06
C MET A 76 -4.41 12.69 3.52
N LYS A 77 -5.40 13.15 4.30
CA LYS A 77 -5.53 12.78 5.72
C LYS A 77 -5.40 11.28 5.96
N ASN A 78 -6.03 10.45 5.12
CA ASN A 78 -6.10 9.00 5.25
C ASN A 78 -5.43 8.23 4.08
N LEU A 79 -4.61 8.90 3.26
CA LEU A 79 -3.89 8.27 2.15
C LEU A 79 -2.39 8.53 2.24
N TYR A 80 -1.62 7.45 2.32
CA TYR A 80 -0.17 7.45 2.20
C TYR A 80 0.25 6.70 0.94
N ILE A 81 1.27 7.21 0.25
CA ILE A 81 1.88 6.54 -0.91
C ILE A 81 3.38 6.38 -0.67
N SER A 82 3.87 5.16 -0.81
CA SER A 82 5.30 4.83 -0.80
C SER A 82 5.83 4.56 -2.20
N GLY A 83 7.02 5.07 -2.52
CA GLY A 83 7.67 4.85 -3.82
C GLY A 83 8.27 6.13 -4.36
N ASP A 84 8.80 6.07 -5.58
CA ASP A 84 9.38 7.25 -6.24
C ASP A 84 8.33 8.06 -7.04
N GLY A 85 7.13 7.51 -7.25
CA GLY A 85 6.02 8.16 -7.95
C GLY A 85 6.23 8.36 -9.46
N TYR A 86 7.27 7.74 -10.06
CA TYR A 86 7.59 7.90 -11.47
C TYR A 86 7.86 6.58 -12.18
N THR A 87 8.64 5.67 -11.59
CA THR A 87 9.11 4.47 -12.29
C THR A 87 8.03 3.39 -12.36
N ASP A 88 7.31 3.34 -13.47
CA ASP A 88 6.34 2.27 -13.76
C ASP A 88 6.96 1.16 -14.62
N PHE A 89 6.39 -0.05 -14.53
CA PHE A 89 6.90 -1.25 -15.20
C PHE A 89 6.83 -1.14 -16.73
N GLU A 90 5.99 -0.25 -17.28
CA GLU A 90 5.86 -0.01 -18.72
C GLU A 90 7.04 0.78 -19.31
N GLU A 91 7.68 1.64 -18.51
CA GLU A 91 8.76 2.53 -18.97
C GLU A 91 10.16 2.04 -18.59
N TYR A 92 10.28 1.20 -17.56
CA TYR A 92 11.55 0.76 -16.99
C TYR A 92 11.80 -0.75 -17.18
N SER A 93 13.02 -1.20 -16.88
CA SER A 93 13.54 -2.57 -17.12
C SER A 93 12.85 -3.71 -16.35
N GLY A 94 11.55 -3.62 -16.08
CA GLY A 94 10.79 -4.52 -15.23
C GLY A 94 10.88 -4.15 -13.75
N ILE A 95 10.14 -4.89 -12.93
CA ILE A 95 10.11 -4.72 -11.47
C ILE A 95 11.33 -5.41 -10.84
N MET A 96 12.07 -4.70 -10.00
CA MET A 96 13.28 -5.21 -9.35
C MET A 96 13.00 -5.50 -7.87
N ALA A 97 13.18 -6.76 -7.45
CA ALA A 97 12.90 -7.21 -6.08
C ALA A 97 13.52 -6.31 -4.99
N PRO A 98 14.75 -5.79 -5.10
CA PRO A 98 15.30 -4.87 -4.09
C PRO A 98 14.45 -3.61 -3.89
N ARG A 99 14.01 -2.96 -4.97
CA ARG A 99 13.19 -1.75 -4.91
C ARG A 99 11.79 -2.05 -4.37
N VAL A 100 11.19 -3.18 -4.78
CA VAL A 100 9.91 -3.67 -4.22
C VAL A 100 10.01 -3.84 -2.71
N MET A 101 11.06 -4.51 -2.23
CA MET A 101 11.26 -4.76 -0.80
C MET A 101 11.45 -3.47 0.00
N ILE A 102 12.13 -2.48 -0.57
CA ILE A 102 12.28 -1.15 0.06
C ILE A 102 10.93 -0.45 0.13
N CYS A 103 10.15 -0.46 -0.96
CA CYS A 103 8.82 0.14 -0.97
C CYS A 103 7.86 -0.53 0.03
N ALA A 104 7.85 -1.86 0.07
CA ALA A 104 7.09 -2.63 1.06
C ALA A 104 7.54 -2.31 2.50
N GLY A 105 8.85 -2.15 2.73
CA GLY A 105 9.40 -1.71 4.01
C GLY A 105 8.91 -0.31 4.41
N HIS A 106 8.82 0.62 3.45
CA HIS A 106 8.22 1.94 3.65
C HIS A 106 6.74 1.85 4.02
N GLN A 107 5.94 1.03 3.33
CA GLN A 107 4.53 0.83 3.67
C GLN A 107 4.38 0.26 5.09
N ALA A 108 5.13 -0.79 5.43
CA ALA A 108 5.09 -1.41 6.76
C ALA A 108 5.52 -0.45 7.87
N ASN A 109 6.58 0.33 7.67
CA ASN A 109 7.03 1.32 8.65
C ASN A 109 6.00 2.46 8.81
N THR A 110 5.31 2.83 7.74
CA THR A 110 4.22 3.82 7.79
C THR A 110 3.07 3.33 8.65
N VAL A 111 2.66 2.05 8.51
CA VAL A 111 1.66 1.43 9.38
C VAL A 111 2.06 1.53 10.85
N LEU A 112 3.31 1.22 11.18
CA LEU A 112 3.81 1.36 12.56
C LEU A 112 3.76 2.81 13.06
N ARG A 113 4.12 3.78 12.22
CA ARG A 113 4.05 5.20 12.59
C ARG A 113 2.62 5.67 12.84
N ILE A 114 1.66 5.23 12.02
CA ILE A 114 0.23 5.52 12.19
C ILE A 114 -0.24 4.97 13.54
N ILE A 115 0.06 3.70 13.84
CA ILE A 115 -0.34 3.05 15.11
C ILE A 115 0.24 3.76 16.33
N LEU A 116 1.47 4.26 16.22
CA LEU A 116 2.16 4.96 17.30
C LEU A 116 1.83 6.46 17.35
N GLU A 117 0.91 6.95 16.51
CA GLU A 117 0.54 8.37 16.40
C GLU A 117 1.76 9.28 16.14
N LYS A 118 2.75 8.76 15.40
CA LYS A 118 3.97 9.47 14.97
C LYS A 118 3.85 9.98 13.54
N GLU A 119 2.64 10.34 13.14
CA GLU A 119 2.38 11.03 11.88
C GLU A 119 2.92 12.47 12.02
N ASP A 120 3.62 12.97 10.99
CA ASP A 120 4.14 14.35 10.98
C ASP A 120 2.99 15.38 10.86
#